data_AF-A0A832VX63-F1
#
_entry.id   AF-A0A832VX63-F1
#
_cell.length_a   1.000
_cell.length_b   1.000
_cell.length_c   1.000
_cell.angle_alpha   90.00
_cell.angle_beta   90.00
_cell.angle_gamma   90.00
#
_symmetry.space_group_name_H-M   'P 1'
#
loop_
_entity.id
_entity.type
_entity.pdbx_description
1 polymer ?
#
loop_
_entity_poly.entity_id
_entity_poly.type
_entity_poly.pdbx_seq_one_letter_code
_entity_poly.pdbx_strand_id
1 'polypeptide(L)'
;MKKRILIEGNLHEVGYRPFLLGLAEALEIERLFADNIHIINGKQAVEVLIDADDDKVEALLNAIKERRPENARVDEVRVEDYRGHVMRTESYYRYLTAMQLAKIATYGGRMLDKQDMTLEKQDRMLEKQDRMLEKQDETLKEIRGVKEEVASISSKLDKTNELLESRFERLEQEIERVKRALIKAGIDIP
;
A
#
# COMPACT_ATOMS: atom_id res chain seq x y z
N MET A 1 30.62 -38.85 14.45
CA MET A 1 31.63 -38.26 13.57
C MET A 1 31.35 -36.78 13.32
N LYS A 2 32.36 -36.00 12.94
CA LYS A 2 32.26 -34.55 12.80
C LYS A 2 32.37 -34.12 11.35
N LYS A 3 31.35 -33.42 10.86
CA LYS A 3 31.30 -32.90 9.49
C LYS A 3 30.99 -31.41 9.47
N ARG A 4 31.53 -30.76 8.45
CA ARG A 4 31.20 -29.40 8.05
C ARG A 4 30.45 -29.48 6.73
N ILE A 5 29.25 -28.94 6.70
CA ILE A 5 28.39 -28.91 5.52
C ILE A 5 28.25 -27.45 5.11
N LEU A 6 28.68 -27.13 3.90
CA LEU A 6 28.53 -25.81 3.31
C LEU A 6 27.39 -25.86 2.31
N ILE A 7 26.36 -25.04 2.53
CA ILE A 7 25.17 -24.97 1.69
C ILE A 7 25.17 -23.60 1.02
N GLU A 8 25.29 -23.56 -0.31
CA GLU A 8 25.27 -22.34 -1.12
C GLU A 8 23.90 -22.15 -1.79
N GLY A 9 23.44 -20.90 -1.89
CA GLY A 9 22.19 -20.56 -2.59
C GLY A 9 21.56 -19.26 -2.10
N ASN A 10 20.22 -19.20 -2.07
CA ASN A 10 19.43 -18.13 -1.44
C ASN A 10 18.81 -18.67 -0.14
N LEU A 11 19.51 -18.43 0.97
CA LEU A 11 19.30 -19.13 2.24
C LEU A 11 19.20 -18.19 3.44
N HIS A 12 19.56 -16.92 3.28
CA HIS A 12 19.48 -15.93 4.33
C HIS A 12 18.06 -15.36 4.37
N GLU A 13 17.59 -15.05 5.58
CA GLU A 13 16.26 -14.45 5.82
C GLU A 13 15.04 -15.29 5.38
N VAL A 14 15.24 -16.48 4.80
CA VAL A 14 14.17 -17.42 4.41
C VAL A 14 13.87 -18.49 5.47
N GLY A 15 14.37 -18.31 6.70
CA GLY A 15 14.14 -19.25 7.80
C GLY A 15 14.98 -20.54 7.75
N TYR A 16 16.05 -20.58 6.95
CA TYR A 16 16.84 -21.79 6.75
C TYR A 16 17.54 -22.32 8.02
N ARG A 17 18.08 -21.43 8.86
CA ARG A 17 18.71 -21.80 10.15
C ARG A 17 17.71 -22.43 11.15
N PRO A 18 16.54 -21.83 11.44
CA PRO A 18 15.49 -22.49 12.20
C PRO A 18 15.04 -23.84 11.61
N PHE A 19 14.97 -23.94 10.28
CA PHE A 19 14.64 -25.21 9.62
C PHE A 19 15.69 -26.29 9.89
N LEU A 20 16.98 -25.98 9.78
CA LEU A 20 18.08 -26.90 10.09
C LEU A 20 18.06 -27.34 11.56
N LEU A 21 17.76 -26.41 12.48
CA LEU A 21 17.59 -26.74 13.90
C LEU A 21 16.42 -27.71 14.11
N GLY A 22 15.27 -27.45 13.49
CA GLY A 22 14.11 -28.35 13.59
C GLY A 22 14.38 -29.75 13.05
N LEU A 23 15.14 -29.86 11.96
CA LEU A 23 15.59 -31.16 11.45
C LEU A 23 16.54 -31.87 12.43
N ALA A 24 17.48 -31.13 13.04
CA ALA A 24 18.42 -31.70 13.99
C ALA A 24 17.72 -32.22 15.26
N GLU A 25 16.73 -31.48 15.77
CA GLU A 25 15.89 -31.93 16.89
C GLU A 25 15.08 -33.19 16.51
N ALA A 26 14.48 -33.22 15.31
CA ALA A 26 13.72 -34.37 14.84
C ALA A 26 14.56 -35.64 14.63
N LEU A 27 15.85 -35.49 14.32
CA LEU A 27 16.81 -36.57 14.15
C LEU A 27 17.62 -36.87 15.43
N GLU A 28 17.27 -36.22 16.54
CA GLU A 28 17.96 -36.35 17.84
C GLU A 28 19.48 -36.15 17.72
N ILE A 29 19.89 -35.12 16.96
CA ILE A 29 21.29 -34.72 16.82
C ILE A 29 21.64 -33.83 18.01
N GLU A 30 22.49 -34.34 18.91
CA GLU A 30 22.85 -33.63 20.15
C GLU A 30 23.73 -32.41 19.92
N ARG A 31 24.45 -32.36 18.80
CA ARG A 31 25.44 -31.33 18.48
C ARG A 31 25.32 -30.85 17.06
N LEU A 32 24.69 -29.69 16.92
CA LEU A 32 24.56 -28.95 15.68
C LEU A 32 24.86 -27.47 15.92
N PHE A 33 25.52 -26.86 14.95
CA PHE A 33 25.59 -25.42 14.79
C PHE A 33 25.30 -25.06 13.34
N ALA A 34 24.54 -24.00 13.09
CA ALA A 34 24.40 -23.47 11.75
C ALA A 34 24.44 -21.94 11.76
N ASP A 35 25.30 -21.36 10.94
CA ASP A 35 25.41 -19.91 10.82
C ASP A 35 25.53 -19.45 9.37
N ASN A 36 25.05 -18.23 9.14
CA ASN A 36 25.14 -17.60 7.85
C ASN A 36 26.57 -17.08 7.68
N ILE A 37 27.27 -17.57 6.67
CA ILE A 37 28.57 -17.01 6.31
C ILE A 37 28.40 -15.98 5.19
N HIS A 38 29.15 -14.88 5.29
CA HIS A 38 29.21 -13.89 4.22
C HIS A 38 30.04 -14.42 3.04
N ILE A 39 29.64 -13.99 1.86
CA ILE A 39 29.80 -14.66 0.57
C ILE A 39 31.18 -14.47 -0.06
N ILE A 40 31.66 -15.53 -0.73
CA ILE A 40 32.65 -15.49 -1.82
C ILE A 40 31.86 -15.50 -3.15
N ASN A 41 32.07 -14.52 -4.04
CA ASN A 41 31.47 -14.43 -5.39
C ASN A 41 29.92 -14.25 -5.51
N GLY A 42 29.29 -13.49 -4.62
CA GLY A 42 27.88 -13.06 -4.78
C GLY A 42 26.76 -14.07 -4.40
N LYS A 43 27.06 -15.30 -3.97
CA LYS A 43 26.08 -16.32 -3.52
C LYS A 43 26.03 -16.56 -2.01
N GLN A 44 24.84 -16.46 -1.38
CA GLN A 44 24.68 -16.67 0.07
C GLN A 44 25.06 -18.09 0.46
N ALA A 45 25.64 -18.25 1.64
CA ALA A 45 25.95 -19.58 2.15
C ALA A 45 25.62 -19.72 3.64
N VAL A 46 25.29 -20.94 4.02
CA VAL A 46 25.08 -21.37 5.40
C VAL A 46 26.09 -22.46 5.69
N GLU A 47 26.91 -22.23 6.71
CA GLU A 47 27.79 -23.25 7.27
C GLU A 47 27.04 -24.01 8.34
N VAL A 48 27.08 -25.34 8.27
CA VAL A 48 26.50 -26.24 9.27
C VAL A 48 27.62 -27.13 9.80
N LEU A 49 27.79 -27.15 11.12
CA LEU A 49 28.70 -28.05 11.81
C LEU A 49 27.87 -29.08 12.56
N ILE A 50 28.20 -30.35 12.38
CA ILE A 50 27.47 -31.47 12.99
C ILE A 50 28.46 -32.46 13.62
N ASP A 51 28.12 -32.96 14.80
CA ASP A 51 28.83 -34.03 15.51
C ASP A 51 27.81 -35.13 15.89
N ALA A 52 27.64 -36.12 15.01
CA ALA A 52 26.65 -37.19 15.13
C ALA A 52 27.12 -38.46 14.39
N ASP A 53 26.45 -39.59 14.60
CA ASP A 53 26.75 -40.85 13.89
C ASP A 53 26.51 -40.72 12.37
N ASP A 54 27.17 -41.56 11.58
CA ASP A 54 27.11 -41.53 10.10
C ASP A 54 25.66 -41.56 9.61
N ASP A 55 24.84 -42.47 10.14
CA ASP A 55 23.43 -42.62 9.80
C ASP A 55 22.62 -41.32 10.01
N LYS A 56 22.90 -40.59 11.10
CA LYS A 56 22.23 -39.33 11.42
C LYS A 56 22.68 -38.19 10.50
N VAL A 57 23.97 -38.17 10.15
CA VAL A 57 24.51 -37.19 9.19
C VAL A 57 23.89 -37.39 7.82
N GLU A 58 23.79 -38.64 7.35
CA GLU A 58 23.15 -38.97 6.07
C GLU A 58 21.65 -38.64 6.07
N ALA A 59 20.94 -38.94 7.17
CA ALA A 59 19.52 -38.61 7.31
C ALA A 59 19.28 -37.10 7.21
N LEU A 60 20.13 -36.28 7.84
CA LEU A 60 20.06 -34.82 7.74
C LEU A 60 20.29 -34.33 6.30
N LEU A 61 21.30 -34.88 5.62
CA LEU A 61 21.60 -34.52 4.23
C LEU A 61 20.45 -34.86 3.27
N ASN A 62 19.77 -36.00 3.50
CA ASN A 62 18.59 -36.38 2.73
C ASN A 62 17.40 -35.44 3.03
N ALA A 63 17.16 -35.13 4.30
CA ALA A 63 16.10 -34.21 4.70
C ALA A 63 16.26 -32.80 4.07
N ILE A 64 17.49 -32.29 3.98
CA ILE A 64 17.82 -31.01 3.32
C ILE A 64 17.53 -31.03 1.81
N LYS A 65 17.64 -32.20 1.17
CA LYS A 65 17.33 -32.38 -0.26
C LYS A 65 15.82 -32.48 -0.50
N GLU A 66 15.12 -33.19 0.37
CA GLU A 66 13.67 -33.43 0.23
C GLU A 66 12.82 -32.23 0.64
N ARG A 67 13.19 -31.53 1.72
CA ARG A 67 12.38 -30.46 2.31
C ARG A 67 13.19 -29.18 2.38
N ARG A 68 12.54 -28.06 2.08
CA ARG A 68 13.13 -26.72 2.15
C ARG A 68 12.06 -25.68 2.52
N PRO A 69 12.45 -24.56 3.17
CA PRO A 69 11.54 -23.43 3.38
C PRO A 69 11.00 -22.85 2.07
N GLU A 70 9.83 -22.20 2.14
CA GLU A 70 9.02 -21.73 1.00
C GLU A 70 9.73 -20.76 0.02
N ASN A 71 10.84 -20.15 0.46
CA ASN A 71 11.65 -19.22 -0.36
C ASN A 71 13.13 -19.61 -0.47
N ALA A 72 13.50 -20.79 0.02
CA ALA A 72 14.89 -21.23 0.02
C ALA A 72 15.27 -21.87 -1.31
N ARG A 73 16.40 -21.42 -1.88
CA ARG A 73 17.01 -22.07 -3.04
C ARG A 73 18.39 -22.57 -2.64
N VAL A 74 18.65 -23.86 -2.84
CA VAL A 74 19.97 -24.45 -2.65
C VAL A 74 20.55 -24.74 -4.03
N ASP A 75 21.73 -24.19 -4.29
CA ASP A 75 22.48 -24.39 -5.53
C ASP A 75 23.53 -25.49 -5.38
N GLU A 76 24.28 -25.50 -4.27
CA GLU A 76 25.36 -26.46 -4.04
C GLU A 76 25.43 -26.87 -2.56
N VAL A 77 25.81 -28.12 -2.29
CA VAL A 77 26.10 -28.64 -0.94
C VAL A 77 27.44 -29.34 -0.96
N ARG A 78 28.38 -28.88 -0.13
CA ARG A 78 29.70 -29.50 0.06
C ARG A 78 29.81 -30.05 1.47
N VAL A 79 30.43 -31.23 1.61
CA VAL A 79 30.62 -31.90 2.89
C VAL A 79 32.10 -32.16 3.10
N GLU A 80 32.63 -31.71 4.23
CA GLU A 80 34.05 -31.79 4.60
C GLU A 80 34.19 -32.41 6.00
N ASP A 81 35.34 -33.02 6.28
CA ASP A 81 35.67 -33.47 7.63
C ASP A 81 35.95 -32.27 8.53
N TYR A 82 35.38 -32.29 9.74
CA TYR A 82 35.56 -31.22 10.71
C TYR A 82 36.27 -31.73 11.96
N ARG A 83 37.34 -31.05 12.39
CA ARG A 83 38.10 -31.44 13.59
C ARG A 83 37.83 -30.55 14.82
N GLY A 84 37.09 -29.47 14.64
CA GLY A 84 36.81 -28.52 15.71
C GLY A 84 35.74 -28.97 16.71
N HIS A 85 35.31 -28.04 17.55
CA HIS A 85 34.22 -28.26 18.49
C HIS A 85 32.88 -27.90 17.84
N VAL A 86 31.89 -28.78 17.97
CA VAL A 86 30.51 -28.50 17.58
C VAL A 86 29.71 -28.30 18.87
N MET A 87 29.03 -27.17 18.96
CA MET A 87 28.24 -26.84 20.15
C MET A 87 27.03 -27.76 20.29
N ARG A 88 26.48 -27.86 21.50
CA ARG A 88 25.23 -28.60 21.73
C ARG A 88 24.06 -27.92 21.03
N THR A 89 23.15 -28.72 20.47
CA THR A 89 21.94 -28.24 19.78
C THR A 89 21.09 -27.36 20.69
N GLU A 90 20.96 -27.70 21.98
CA GLU A 90 20.27 -26.86 22.97
C GLU A 90 20.95 -25.48 23.17
N SER A 91 22.28 -25.43 23.15
CA SER A 91 23.02 -24.16 23.20
C SER A 91 22.85 -23.37 21.90
N TYR A 92 22.80 -24.05 20.75
CA TYR A 92 22.51 -23.43 19.47
C TYR A 92 21.08 -22.87 19.42
N TYR A 93 20.09 -23.59 19.96
CA TYR A 93 18.71 -23.10 20.12
C TYR A 93 18.66 -21.80 20.93
N ARG A 94 19.34 -21.74 22.08
CA ARG A 94 19.45 -20.52 22.90
C ARG A 94 20.09 -19.37 22.12
N TYR A 95 21.20 -19.63 21.44
CA TYR A 95 21.91 -18.65 20.62
C TYR A 95 21.03 -18.11 19.48
N LEU A 96 20.41 -19.01 18.70
CA LEU A 96 19.56 -18.65 17.58
C LEU A 96 18.35 -17.86 18.06
N THR A 97 17.73 -18.26 19.17
CA THR A 97 16.60 -17.54 19.78
C THR A 97 16.99 -16.11 20.17
N ALA A 98 18.12 -15.93 20.86
CA ALA A 98 18.61 -14.61 21.23
C ALA A 98 18.86 -13.71 20.01
N MET A 99 19.44 -14.27 18.93
CA MET A 99 19.62 -13.54 17.68
C MET A 99 18.28 -13.15 17.03
N GLN A 100 17.29 -14.05 17.03
CA GLN A 100 15.97 -13.75 16.46
C GLN A 100 15.27 -12.65 17.26
N LEU A 101 15.36 -12.67 18.60
CA LEU A 101 14.82 -11.61 19.45
C LEU A 101 15.49 -10.26 19.18
N ALA A 102 16.82 -10.23 19.05
CA ALA A 102 17.55 -9.00 18.68
C ALA A 102 17.12 -8.48 17.29
N LYS A 103 16.90 -9.40 16.34
CA LYS A 103 16.37 -9.06 15.01
C LYS A 103 14.96 -8.47 15.15
N ILE A 104 14.06 -9.11 15.89
CA ILE A 104 12.69 -8.61 16.14
C ILE A 104 12.73 -7.23 16.77
N ALA A 105 13.57 -6.98 17.77
CA ALA A 105 13.69 -5.65 18.39
C ALA A 105 14.15 -4.58 17.37
N THR A 106 15.14 -4.92 16.54
CA THR A 106 15.70 -3.99 15.54
C THR A 106 14.69 -3.68 14.42
N TYR A 107 14.07 -4.70 13.83
CA TYR A 107 13.10 -4.51 12.76
C TYR A 107 11.77 -3.97 13.30
N GLY A 108 11.40 -4.33 14.53
CA GLY A 108 10.24 -3.80 15.25
C GLY A 108 10.37 -2.29 15.47
N GLY A 109 11.52 -1.80 15.94
CA GLY A 109 11.78 -0.36 16.02
C GLY A 109 11.64 0.35 14.68
N ARG A 110 12.26 -0.17 13.62
CA ARG A 110 12.13 0.39 12.26
C ARG A 110 10.69 0.33 11.72
N MET A 111 9.90 -0.65 12.14
CA MET A 111 8.49 -0.77 11.75
C MET A 111 7.65 0.31 12.44
N LEU A 112 7.90 0.57 13.74
CA LEU A 112 7.25 1.66 14.47
C LEU A 112 7.56 3.01 13.80
N ASP A 113 8.82 3.29 13.47
CA ASP A 113 9.20 4.53 12.77
C ASP A 113 8.45 4.70 11.44
N LYS A 114 8.30 3.61 10.66
CA LYS A 114 7.53 3.64 9.41
C LYS A 114 6.03 3.84 9.63
N GLN A 115 5.48 3.31 10.72
CA GLN A 115 4.09 3.50 11.09
C GLN A 115 3.84 4.97 11.47
N ASP A 116 4.73 5.57 12.28
CA ASP A 116 4.65 6.99 12.65
C ASP A 116 4.70 7.90 11.42
N MET A 117 5.64 7.65 10.49
CA MET A 117 5.69 8.37 9.21
C MET A 117 4.43 8.19 8.35
N THR A 118 3.72 7.07 8.49
CA THR A 118 2.48 6.82 7.76
C THR A 118 1.32 7.57 8.39
N LEU A 119 1.25 7.62 9.72
CA LEU A 119 0.28 8.42 10.47
C LEU A 119 0.44 9.91 10.16
N GLU A 120 1.67 10.45 10.18
CA GLU A 120 1.93 11.85 9.80
C GLU A 120 1.44 12.18 8.38
N LYS A 121 1.59 11.24 7.44
CA LYS A 121 1.09 11.41 6.07
C LYS A 121 -0.43 11.38 6.00
N GLN A 122 -1.08 10.58 6.84
CA GLN A 122 -2.54 10.55 6.94
C GLN A 122 -3.07 11.85 7.55
N ASP A 123 -2.47 12.36 8.61
CA ASP A 123 -2.85 13.65 9.22
C ASP A 123 -2.75 14.79 8.20
N ARG A 124 -1.65 14.87 7.44
CA ARG A 124 -1.51 15.85 6.34
C ARG A 124 -2.55 15.67 5.23
N MET A 125 -3.04 14.45 5.00
CA MET A 125 -4.09 14.20 4.02
C MET A 125 -5.45 14.68 4.55
N LEU A 126 -5.75 14.43 5.82
CA LEU A 126 -6.95 14.92 6.50
C LEU A 126 -6.99 16.46 6.49
N GLU A 127 -5.89 17.13 6.85
CA GLU A 127 -5.81 18.60 6.78
C GLU A 127 -6.10 19.14 5.37
N LYS A 128 -5.64 18.44 4.33
CA LYS A 128 -5.92 18.82 2.93
C LYS A 128 -7.38 18.58 2.56
N GLN A 129 -8.00 17.53 3.07
CA GLN A 129 -9.42 17.25 2.87
C GLN A 129 -10.29 18.30 3.57
N ASP A 130 -9.96 18.68 4.81
CA ASP A 130 -10.67 19.73 5.54
C ASP A 130 -10.61 21.06 4.78
N ARG A 131 -9.42 21.47 4.30
CA ARG A 131 -9.28 22.67 3.45
C ARG A 131 -10.06 22.58 2.14
N MET A 132 -10.22 21.37 1.58
CA MET A 132 -11.01 21.18 0.37
C MET A 132 -12.51 21.33 0.67
N LEU A 133 -12.98 20.81 1.80
CA LEU A 133 -14.37 20.98 2.26
C LEU A 133 -14.68 22.45 2.51
N GLU A 134 -13.79 23.20 3.17
CA GLU A 134 -13.94 24.66 3.37
C GLU A 134 -14.11 25.40 2.04
N LYS A 135 -13.27 25.09 1.04
CA LYS A 135 -13.37 25.69 -0.29
C LYS A 135 -14.65 25.28 -1.04
N GLN A 136 -15.13 24.06 -0.82
CA GLN A 136 -16.42 23.61 -1.38
C GLN A 136 -17.58 24.39 -0.75
N ASP A 137 -17.54 24.63 0.56
CA ASP A 137 -18.54 25.43 1.26
C ASP A 137 -18.55 26.89 0.78
N GLU A 138 -17.38 27.49 0.56
CA GLU A 138 -17.25 28.82 -0.07
C GLU A 138 -17.87 28.83 -1.47
N THR A 139 -17.51 27.84 -2.30
CA THR A 139 -18.05 27.72 -3.67
C THR A 139 -19.57 27.56 -3.66
N LEU A 140 -20.13 26.79 -2.72
CA LEU A 140 -21.57 26.62 -2.56
C LEU A 140 -22.27 27.92 -2.14
N LYS A 141 -21.64 28.75 -1.29
CA LYS A 141 -22.17 30.07 -0.93
C LYS A 141 -22.25 30.98 -2.14
N GLU A 142 -21.18 31.06 -2.93
CA GLU A 142 -21.13 31.85 -4.16
C GLU A 142 -22.21 31.40 -5.16
N ILE A 143 -22.37 30.09 -5.37
CA ILE A 143 -23.41 29.53 -6.24
C ILE A 143 -24.82 29.90 -5.75
N ARG A 144 -25.07 29.89 -4.44
CA ARG A 144 -26.35 30.33 -3.88
C ARG A 144 -26.60 31.81 -4.15
N GLY A 145 -25.59 32.66 -3.99
CA GLY A 145 -25.67 34.09 -4.32
C GLY A 145 -26.04 34.31 -5.79
N VAL A 146 -25.33 33.65 -6.70
CA VAL A 146 -25.62 33.71 -8.15
C VAL A 146 -27.06 33.23 -8.44
N LYS A 147 -27.52 32.16 -7.79
CA LYS A 147 -28.89 31.66 -7.96
C LYS A 147 -29.94 32.70 -7.53
N GLU A 148 -29.70 33.41 -6.44
CA GLU A 148 -30.59 34.48 -5.96
C GLU A 148 -30.62 35.68 -6.92
N GLU A 149 -29.46 36.08 -7.44
CA GLU A 149 -29.38 37.14 -8.46
C GLU A 149 -30.13 36.78 -9.74
N VAL A 150 -29.95 35.54 -10.23
CA VAL A 150 -30.66 35.04 -11.42
C VAL A 150 -32.18 35.02 -11.19
N ALA A 151 -32.64 34.60 -10.02
CA ALA A 151 -34.07 34.62 -9.68
C ALA A 151 -34.63 36.06 -9.66
N SER A 152 -33.87 37.01 -9.12
CA SER A 152 -34.22 38.44 -9.12
C SER A 152 -34.32 38.98 -10.55
N ILE A 153 -33.34 38.67 -11.41
CA ILE A 153 -33.35 39.07 -12.83
C ILE A 153 -34.57 38.49 -13.55
N SER A 154 -34.85 37.20 -13.36
CA SER A 154 -36.04 36.53 -13.93
C SER A 154 -37.31 37.28 -13.57
N SER A 155 -37.50 37.61 -12.29
CA SER A 155 -38.70 38.33 -11.83
C SER A 155 -38.85 39.74 -12.44
N LYS A 156 -37.72 40.42 -12.70
CA LYS A 156 -37.73 41.73 -13.37
C LYS A 156 -38.07 41.60 -14.85
N LEU A 157 -37.59 40.53 -15.49
CA LEU A 157 -37.89 40.23 -16.88
C LEU A 157 -39.39 39.94 -17.05
N ASP A 158 -39.97 39.13 -16.17
CA ASP A 158 -41.42 38.82 -16.18
C ASP A 158 -42.26 40.11 -16.10
N LYS A 159 -41.96 41.01 -15.15
CA LYS A 159 -42.63 42.31 -15.04
C LYS A 159 -42.45 43.21 -16.26
N THR A 160 -41.27 43.15 -16.88
CA THR A 160 -40.98 43.93 -18.10
C THR A 160 -41.80 43.40 -19.27
N ASN A 161 -41.93 42.09 -19.40
CA ASN A 161 -42.77 41.46 -20.42
C ASN A 161 -44.25 41.80 -20.23
N GLU A 162 -44.79 41.72 -19.01
CA GLU A 162 -46.17 42.14 -18.72
C GLU A 162 -46.43 43.61 -19.09
N LEU A 163 -45.48 44.50 -18.79
CA LEU A 163 -45.59 45.92 -19.16
C LEU A 163 -45.57 46.11 -20.69
N LEU A 164 -44.71 45.37 -21.39
CA LEU A 164 -44.61 45.42 -22.84
C LEU A 164 -45.88 44.90 -23.50
N GLU A 165 -46.42 43.76 -23.07
CA GLU A 165 -47.70 43.22 -23.55
C GLU A 165 -48.81 44.27 -23.40
N SER A 166 -48.96 44.88 -22.23
CA SER A 166 -49.95 45.93 -22.01
C SER A 166 -49.76 47.16 -22.92
N ARG A 167 -48.50 47.54 -23.21
CA ARG A 167 -48.22 48.64 -24.15
C ARG A 167 -48.52 48.26 -25.59
N PHE A 168 -48.20 47.04 -26.01
CA PHE A 168 -48.53 46.55 -27.36
C PHE A 168 -50.04 46.50 -27.56
N GLU A 169 -50.82 45.99 -26.59
CA GLU A 169 -52.29 46.01 -26.65
C GLU A 169 -52.84 47.43 -26.82
N ARG A 170 -52.31 48.41 -26.09
CA ARG A 170 -52.73 49.82 -26.22
C ARG A 170 -52.40 50.38 -27.60
N LEU A 171 -51.19 50.11 -28.11
CA LEU A 171 -50.77 50.54 -29.45
C LEU A 171 -51.64 49.90 -30.53
N GLU A 172 -51.96 48.61 -30.42
CA GLU A 172 -52.87 47.93 -31.34
C GLU A 172 -54.25 48.60 -31.33
N GLN A 173 -54.80 48.92 -30.16
CA GLN A 173 -56.07 49.65 -30.04
C GLN A 173 -56.01 51.06 -30.64
N GLU A 174 -54.91 51.79 -30.44
CA GLU A 174 -54.71 53.11 -31.03
C GLU A 174 -54.59 53.06 -32.55
N ILE A 175 -53.81 52.12 -33.08
CA ILE A 175 -53.69 51.86 -34.52
C ILE A 175 -55.06 51.54 -35.12
N GLU A 176 -55.83 50.67 -34.46
CA GLU A 176 -57.18 50.30 -34.88
C GLU A 176 -58.11 51.53 -34.96
N ARG A 177 -58.03 52.44 -33.98
CA ARG A 177 -58.79 53.70 -34.00
C ARG A 177 -58.36 54.61 -35.15
N VAL A 178 -57.06 54.75 -35.40
CA VAL A 178 -56.52 55.56 -36.50
C VAL A 178 -56.95 55.00 -37.84
N LYS A 179 -56.84 53.68 -38.05
CA LYS A 179 -57.33 52.99 -39.25
C LYS A 179 -58.80 53.29 -39.51
N ARG A 180 -59.67 53.17 -38.50
CA ARG A 180 -61.10 53.51 -38.64
C ARG A 180 -61.34 54.97 -39.01
N ALA A 181 -60.57 55.90 -38.45
CA ALA A 181 -60.71 57.33 -38.74
C ALA A 181 -60.30 57.66 -40.19
N LEU A 182 -59.20 57.06 -40.66
CA LEU A 182 -58.72 57.20 -42.04
C LEU A 182 -59.71 56.62 -43.06
N ILE A 183 -60.29 55.44 -42.80
CA ILE A 183 -61.36 54.87 -43.64
C ILE A 183 -62.56 55.84 -43.72
N LYS A 184 -62.98 56.41 -42.59
CA LYS A 184 -64.07 57.42 -42.56
C LYS A 184 -63.74 58.69 -43.35
N ALA A 185 -62.46 59.04 -43.46
CA ALA A 185 -61.98 60.18 -44.23
C ALA A 185 -61.83 59.88 -45.74
N GLY A 186 -62.14 58.66 -46.20
CA GLY A 186 -62.06 58.25 -47.60
C GLY A 186 -60.65 57.89 -48.08
N ILE A 187 -59.71 57.66 -47.15
CA ILE A 187 -58.36 57.20 -47.46
C ILE A 187 -58.36 55.67 -47.43
N ASP A 188 -58.02 55.05 -48.55
CA ASP A 188 -57.96 53.59 -48.68
C ASP A 188 -56.68 53.07 -48.02
N ILE A 189 -56.82 52.07 -47.14
CA ILE A 189 -55.73 51.52 -46.34
C ILE A 189 -55.74 50.00 -46.53
N PRO A 190 -54.60 49.36 -46.87
CA PRO A 190 -54.53 47.90 -46.99
C PRO A 190 -54.70 47.17 -45.66
#